data_AF-A0A350NV06-F1
#
_entry.id   AF-A0A350NV06-F1
#
_cell.length_a   1.000
_cell.length_b   1.000
_cell.length_c   1.000
_cell.angle_alpha   90.00
_cell.angle_beta   90.00
_cell.angle_gamma   90.00
#
_symmetry.space_group_name_H-M   'P 1'
#
loop_
_entity.id
_entity.type
_entity.pdbx_description
1 polymer ?
#
loop_
_entity_poly.entity_id
_entity_poly.type
_entity_poly.pdbx_seq_one_letter_code
_entity_poly.pdbx_strand_id
1 'polypeptide(L)'
;MLLPEENEHAWLDLSTPLADITAMLGPFPSNAFNAYPISPEIRDPRVNGSDLLQPIGQRIHVEHEFMLHQELELFGMGESRARNRRSGEQGALFS
;
A
#
# COMPACT_ATOMS: atom_id res chain seq x y z
N MET A 1 17.28 14.07 2.00
CA MET A 1 17.75 12.79 1.44
C MET A 1 16.99 11.69 2.13
N LEU A 2 16.54 10.68 1.38
CA LEU A 2 15.81 9.53 1.92
C LEU A 2 16.66 8.29 1.62
N LEU A 3 16.77 7.38 2.58
CA LEU A 3 17.55 6.17 2.46
C LEU A 3 16.60 4.99 2.27
N PRO A 4 16.84 4.10 1.29
CA PRO A 4 16.20 2.80 1.23
C PRO A 4 16.48 2.01 2.52
N GLU A 5 15.52 1.22 2.98
CA GLU A 5 15.65 0.41 4.20
C GLU A 5 16.89 -0.50 4.17
N GLU A 6 17.21 -1.07 3.00
CA GLU A 6 18.39 -1.92 2.79
C GLU A 6 19.73 -1.22 3.10
N ASN A 7 19.77 0.11 3.03
CA ASN A 7 20.97 0.91 3.27
C ASN A 7 21.08 1.42 4.72
N GLU A 8 20.04 1.27 5.55
CA GLU A 8 19.99 1.83 6.90
C GLU A 8 21.12 1.29 7.79
N HIS A 9 21.35 -0.02 7.76
CA HIS A 9 22.42 -0.64 8.55
C HIS A 9 23.81 -0.12 8.14
N ALA A 10 24.09 -0.06 6.84
CA ALA A 10 25.36 0.42 6.33
C ALA A 10 25.57 1.93 6.62
N TRP A 11 24.50 2.72 6.64
CA TRP A 11 24.55 4.13 7.01
C TRP A 11 24.91 4.36 8.48
N LEU A 12 24.45 3.47 9.38
CA LEU A 12 24.72 3.57 10.82
C LEU A 12 26.08 3.00 11.23
N ASP A 13 26.68 2.13 10.41
CA ASP A 13 27.96 1.51 10.68
C ASP A 13 29.14 2.47 10.39
N LEU A 14 29.89 2.80 11.45
CA LEU A 14 31.05 3.69 11.38
C LEU A 14 32.25 3.08 10.62
N SER A 15 32.23 1.77 10.37
CA SER A 15 33.24 1.08 9.59
C SER A 15 32.96 1.07 8.09
N THR A 16 31.78 1.54 7.66
CA THR A 16 31.41 1.63 6.25
C THR A 16 32.35 2.56 5.50
N PRO A 17 32.98 2.11 4.40
CA PRO A 17 33.85 2.95 3.59
C PRO A 17 33.16 4.22 3.09
N LEU A 18 33.89 5.35 3.08
CA LEU A 18 33.36 6.63 2.64
C LEU A 18 32.76 6.57 1.21
N ALA A 19 33.37 5.79 0.32
CA ALA A 19 32.87 5.62 -1.04
C ALA A 19 31.43 5.08 -1.05
N ASP A 20 31.14 4.09 -0.19
CA ASP A 20 29.82 3.47 -0.08
C ASP A 20 28.80 4.45 0.53
N ILE A 21 29.20 5.20 1.57
CA ILE A 21 28.37 6.29 2.13
C ILE A 21 28.02 7.32 1.06
N THR A 22 28.99 7.77 0.26
CA THR A 22 28.75 8.76 -0.79
C THR A 22 27.86 8.23 -1.91
N ALA A 23 27.94 6.93 -2.22
CA ALA A 23 27.08 6.29 -3.21
C ALA A 23 25.61 6.26 -2.77
N MET A 24 25.34 6.24 -1.45
CA MET A 24 23.97 6.32 -0.91
C MET A 24 23.36 7.72 -1.01
N LEU A 25 24.17 8.78 -1.23
CA LEU A 25 23.70 10.18 -1.26
C LEU A 25 23.02 10.58 -2.58
N GLY A 26 22.18 9.70 -3.11
CA GLY A 26 21.45 9.90 -4.35
C GLY A 26 20.06 10.53 -4.17
N PRO A 27 19.48 11.08 -5.24
CA PRO A 27 18.06 11.41 -5.25
C PRO A 27 17.24 10.12 -5.10
N PHE A 28 16.22 10.16 -4.25
CA PHE A 28 15.29 9.06 -4.14
C PHE A 28 14.36 9.02 -5.36
N PRO A 29 13.95 7.84 -5.85
CA PRO A 29 13.04 7.73 -6.99
C PRO A 29 11.78 8.58 -6.82
N SER A 30 11.50 9.48 -7.77
CA SER A 30 10.39 10.43 -7.69
C SER A 30 9.01 9.78 -7.72
N ASN A 31 8.92 8.56 -8.25
CA ASN A 31 7.70 7.76 -8.32
C ASN A 31 7.45 6.91 -7.06
N ALA A 32 8.39 6.86 -6.13
CA ALA A 32 8.21 6.14 -4.87
C ALA A 32 7.41 6.93 -3.83
N PHE A 33 7.12 8.21 -4.12
CA PHE A 33 6.31 9.07 -3.27
C PHE A 33 5.19 9.73 -4.04
N ASN A 34 4.15 10.07 -3.29
CA ASN A 34 3.07 10.92 -3.72
C ASN A 34 2.93 12.07 -2.74
N ALA A 35 2.23 13.12 -3.16
CA ALA A 35 1.93 14.25 -2.32
C ALA A 35 0.49 14.70 -2.55
N TYR A 36 -0.04 15.37 -1.54
CA TYR A 36 -1.36 15.96 -1.55
C TYR A 36 -1.31 17.24 -0.70
N PRO A 37 -2.17 18.23 -0.97
CA PRO A 37 -2.25 19.42 -0.15
C PRO A 37 -2.85 19.08 1.23
N ILE A 38 -2.35 19.74 2.27
CA ILE A 38 -2.81 19.65 3.66
C ILE A 38 -3.14 21.04 4.22
N SER A 39 -3.77 21.10 5.40
CA SER A 39 -4.18 22.35 6.05
C SER A 39 -2.97 23.29 6.30
N PRO A 40 -3.11 24.61 6.05
CA PRO A 40 -2.06 25.58 6.38
C PRO A 40 -1.82 25.73 7.89
N GLU A 41 -2.71 25.21 8.73
CA GLU A 41 -2.57 25.22 10.20
C GLU A 41 -1.34 24.46 10.68
N ILE A 42 -0.84 23.49 9.91
CA ILE A 42 0.40 22.75 10.23
C ILE A 42 1.63 23.66 10.35
N ARG A 43 1.55 24.90 9.87
CA ARG A 43 2.60 25.91 10.02
C ARG A 43 2.78 26.39 11.45
N ASP A 44 1.78 26.25 12.32
CA ASP A 44 1.92 26.54 13.75
C ASP A 44 2.48 25.31 14.48
N PRO A 45 3.73 25.37 14.99
CA PRO A 45 4.36 24.23 15.64
C PRO A 45 3.72 23.85 16.99
N ARG A 46 2.78 24.64 17.50
CA ARG A 46 2.04 24.35 18.74
C ARG A 46 0.84 23.44 18.51
N VAL A 47 0.34 23.41 17.29
CA VAL A 47 -0.81 22.58 16.91
C VAL A 47 -0.31 21.17 16.65
N ASN A 48 -0.94 20.18 17.27
CA ASN A 48 -0.60 18.78 17.15
C ASN A 48 -1.88 17.97 16.89
N GLY A 49 -1.84 17.08 15.91
CA GLY A 49 -2.98 16.24 15.58
C GLY A 49 -2.81 15.56 14.22
N SER A 50 -3.33 14.35 14.08
CA SER A 50 -3.30 13.59 12.83
C SER A 50 -4.18 14.21 11.74
N ASP A 51 -5.14 15.02 12.14
CA ASP A 51 -6.02 15.83 11.28
C ASP A 51 -5.23 16.82 10.41
N LEU A 52 -4.08 17.32 10.89
CA LEU A 52 -3.19 18.19 10.12
C LEU A 52 -2.60 17.52 8.88
N LEU A 53 -2.54 16.18 8.85
CA LEU A 53 -2.04 15.38 7.73
C LEU A 53 -3.18 14.89 6.83
N GLN A 54 -4.43 15.27 7.10
CA GLN A 54 -5.55 14.90 6.25
C GLN A 54 -5.48 15.67 4.93
N PRO A 55 -5.74 15.01 3.79
CA PRO A 55 -5.74 15.66 2.50
C PRO A 55 -6.89 16.67 2.40
N ILE A 56 -6.59 17.90 2.00
CA ILE A 56 -7.59 18.94 1.68
C ILE A 56 -7.84 19.06 0.16
N GLY A 57 -7.21 18.20 -0.63
CA GLY A 57 -7.29 18.22 -2.09
C GLY A 57 -6.72 16.95 -2.72
N GLN A 58 -6.62 16.95 -4.05
CA GLN A 58 -6.23 15.75 -4.80
C GLN A 58 -4.73 15.46 -4.70
N ARG A 59 -4.40 14.16 -4.76
CA ARG A 59 -3.02 13.67 -4.88
C ARG A 59 -2.43 14.09 -6.22
N ILE A 60 -1.11 14.29 -6.26
CA ILE A 60 -0.38 14.65 -7.48
C ILE A 60 -0.39 13.49 -8.48
N HIS A 61 -0.12 12.27 -8.00
CA HIS A 61 -0.17 11.06 -8.80
C HIS A 61 -1.45 10.26 -8.48
N VAL A 62 -2.07 9.69 -9.51
CA VAL A 62 -3.20 8.77 -9.35
C VAL A 62 -2.68 7.43 -8.84
N GLU A 63 -3.17 6.98 -7.70
CA GLU A 63 -2.85 5.67 -7.13
C GLU A 63 -3.92 4.67 -7.54
N HIS A 64 -3.50 3.55 -8.14
CA HIS A 64 -4.38 2.43 -8.46
C HIS A 64 -4.23 1.38 -7.36
N GLU A 65 -5.24 1.25 -6.51
CA GLU A 65 -5.29 0.19 -5.51
C GLU A 65 -5.94 -1.05 -6.12
N PHE A 66 -5.16 -2.13 -6.26
CA PHE A 66 -5.70 -3.43 -6.66
C PHE A 66 -6.08 -4.22 -5.42
N MET A 67 -7.36 -4.27 -5.06
CA MET A 67 -7.84 -5.15 -4.00
C MET A 67 -8.11 -6.57 -4.53
N LEU A 68 -7.21 -7.51 -4.23
CA LEU A 68 -7.41 -8.93 -4.51
C LEU A 68 -8.38 -9.52 -3.46
N HIS A 69 -9.63 -9.74 -3.85
CA HIS A 69 -10.60 -10.44 -3.02
C HIS A 69 -10.45 -11.96 -3.21
N GLN A 70 -10.03 -12.67 -2.16
CA GLN A 70 -10.08 -14.14 -2.12
C GLN A 70 -11.24 -14.57 -1.24
N GLU A 71 -12.29 -15.11 -1.86
CA GLU A 71 -13.38 -15.75 -1.14
C GLU A 71 -13.07 -17.24 -0.95
N LEU A 72 -12.83 -17.64 0.30
CA LEU A 72 -12.73 -19.04 0.70
C LEU A 72 -14.13 -19.56 1.03
N GLU A 73 -14.70 -20.33 0.11
CA GLU A 73 -15.91 -21.10 0.37
C GLU A 73 -15.53 -22.46 1.00
N LEU A 74 -16.05 -22.75 2.20
CA LEU A 74 -15.87 -24.05 2.84
C LEU A 74 -16.83 -25.06 2.21
N PHE A 75 -16.30 -26.01 1.46
CA PHE A 75 -17.07 -27.14 0.96
C PHE A 75 -16.95 -28.32 1.91
N GLY A 76 -18.11 -28.86 2.34
CA GLY A 76 -18.16 -30.11 3.11
C GLY A 76 -17.64 -31.30 2.30
N MET A 77 -17.26 -32.38 2.97
CA MET A 77 -16.78 -33.61 2.32
C MET A 77 -17.83 -34.17 1.34
N GLY A 78 -17.66 -33.88 0.04
CA GLY A 78 -18.55 -34.30 -1.06
C GLY A 78 -19.30 -33.16 -1.76
N GLU A 79 -19.26 -31.94 -1.22
CA GLU A 79 -19.74 -30.72 -1.88
C GLU A 79 -18.60 -30.14 -2.74
N SER A 80 -18.91 -29.69 -3.95
CA SER A 80 -17.95 -28.97 -4.79
C SER A 80 -18.69 -27.97 -5.67
N ARG A 81 -18.03 -26.86 -6.05
CA ARG A 81 -18.60 -25.82 -6.94
C ARG A 81 -19.25 -26.41 -8.20
N ALA A 82 -18.67 -27.48 -8.77
CA ALA A 82 -19.18 -28.15 -9.96
C ALA A 82 -20.51 -28.89 -9.75
N ARG A 83 -20.80 -29.37 -8.53
CA ARG A 83 -22.05 -30.06 -8.17
C ARG A 83 -23.18 -29.07 -7.91
N ASN A 84 -22.89 -27.92 -7.30
CA ASN A 84 -23.90 -26.89 -7.03
C ASN A 84 -24.42 -26.24 -8.33
N ARG A 85 -23.55 -26.05 -9.33
CA ARG A 85 -23.94 -25.53 -10.66
C ARG A 85 -24.95 -26.43 -11.39
N ARG A 86 -24.92 -27.76 -11.18
CA ARG A 86 -25.87 -28.73 -11.77
C ARG A 86 -27.20 -28.86 -11.02
N SER A 87 -27.25 -28.42 -9.75
CA SER A 87 -28.46 -28.49 -8.93
C SER A 87 -29.40 -27.31 -9.19
N GLY A 88 -28.85 -26.15 -9.60
CA GLY A 88 -29.64 -24.98 -10.01
C GLY A 88 -30.44 -25.19 -11.32
N GLU A 89 -30.01 -26.06 -12.21
CA GLU A 89 -30.71 -26.34 -13.49
C GLU A 89 -31.88 -27.33 -13.33
N GLN A 90 -31.88 -28.17 -12.30
CA GLN A 90 -32.94 -29.17 -12.06
C GLN A 90 -34.18 -28.57 -11.36
N GLY A 91 -34.06 -27.41 -10.73
CA GLY A 91 -35.19 -26.68 -10.12
C GLY A 91 -36.05 -25.89 -11.12
N ALA A 92 -35.57 -25.66 -12.35
CA ALA A 92 -36.27 -24.87 -13.36
C ALA A 92 -37.18 -25.70 -14.29
N LEU A 93 -37.18 -27.03 -14.15
CA LEU A 93 -37.96 -27.95 -15.00
C LEU A 93 -39.27 -28.44 -14.37
N PHE A 94 -39.61 -27.96 -13.17
CA PHE A 94 -40.86 -28.26 -12.47
C PHE A 94 -41.58 -26.98 -11.98
N SER A 95 -41.56 -25.91 -12.77
CA SER A 95 -42.40 -24.72 -12.59
C SER A 95 -43.17 -24.40 -13.87
#